data_AF-A0AAN0WB99-F1
#
_entry.id   AF-A0AAN0WB99-F1
#
_cell.length_a   1.000
_cell.length_b   1.000
_cell.length_c   1.000
_cell.angle_alpha   90.00
_cell.angle_beta   90.00
_cell.angle_gamma   90.00
#
_symmetry.space_group_name_H-M   'P 1'
#
loop_
_entity.id
_entity.type
_entity.pdbx_description
1 polymer ?
#
loop_
_entity_poly.entity_id
_entity_poly.type
_entity_poly.pdbx_seq_one_letter_code
_entity_poly.pdbx_strand_id
1 'polypeptide(L)' 'MIIDKGKINKVVLKKNKIDMNQLSELLRKQGVFLLDEIDQAYLEKDGTITVKKRKNNPSK' A
#
# COMPACT_ATOMS: atom_id res chain seq x y z
N MET A 1 -7.88 5.51 -0.38
CA MET A 1 -6.98 4.62 -1.13
C MET A 1 -5.64 5.33 -1.33
N ILE A 2 -4.56 4.68 -0.91
CA ILE A 2 -3.18 5.21 -0.96
C ILE A 2 -2.35 4.56 -2.09
N ILE A 3 -2.75 3.37 -2.54
CA ILE A 3 -2.19 2.69 -3.71
C ILE A 3 -3.36 2.19 -4.56
N ASP A 4 -3.33 2.46 -5.86
CA ASP A 4 -4.32 1.97 -6.82
C ASP A 4 -3.64 1.44 -8.08
N LYS A 5 -3.97 0.20 -8.47
CA LYS A 5 -3.34 -0.52 -9.58
C LYS A 5 -1.80 -0.47 -9.50
N GLY A 6 -1.27 -0.66 -8.29
CA GLY A 6 0.17 -0.60 -8.00
C GLY A 6 0.79 0.81 -8.02
N LYS A 7 0.01 1.87 -8.24
CA LYS A 7 0.51 3.25 -8.25
C LYS A 7 0.20 3.95 -6.94
N ILE A 8 1.23 4.54 -6.34
CA ILE A 8 1.11 5.31 -5.10
C ILE A 8 0.43 6.66 -5.38
N ASN A 9 -0.60 6.97 -4.59
CA ASN A 9 -1.26 8.28 -4.61
C ASN A 9 -0.53 9.26 -3.69
N LYS A 10 0.46 9.97 -4.23
CA LYS A 10 1.28 10.95 -3.50
C LYS A 10 0.46 12.09 -2.88
N VAL A 11 -0.67 12.46 -3.49
CA VAL A 11 -1.55 13.51 -2.96
C VAL A 11 -2.18 13.07 -1.65
N VAL A 12 -2.67 11.83 -1.60
CA VAL A 12 -3.28 11.25 -0.39
C VAL A 12 -2.23 11.07 0.70
N LEU A 13 -1.03 10.58 0.36
CA LEU A 13 0.07 10.47 1.32
C LEU A 13 0.41 11.84 1.95
N LYS A 14 0.60 12.87 1.13
CA LYS A 14 0.89 14.23 1.60
C LYS A 14 -0.24 14.79 2.49
N LYS A 15 -1.50 14.58 2.11
CA LYS A 15 -2.67 15.02 2.90
C LYS A 15 -2.71 14.37 4.28
N ASN A 16 -2.27 13.11 4.39
CA ASN A 16 -2.22 12.37 5.64
C ASN A 16 -0.86 12.48 6.36
N LYS A 17 0.07 13.31 5.87
CA LYS A 17 1.43 13.46 6.39
C LYS A 17 2.20 12.13 6.46
N ILE A 18 1.90 11.22 5.51
CA ILE A 18 2.58 9.93 5.38
C ILE A 18 3.72 10.08 4.37
N ASP A 19 4.95 9.79 4.80
CA ASP A 19 6.09 9.69 3.89
C ASP A 19 6.33 8.25 3.40
N MET A 20 7.33 8.07 2.54
CA MET A 20 7.65 6.77 1.97
C MET A 20 8.17 5.77 3.00
N ASN A 21 8.83 6.23 4.07
CA ASN A 21 9.35 5.37 5.12
C ASN A 21 8.21 4.84 5.99
N GLN A 22 7.29 5.71 6.38
CA GLN A 22 6.08 5.35 7.11
C GLN A 22 5.18 4.43 6.28
N LEU A 23 4.99 4.71 4.99
CA LEU A 23 4.27 3.80 4.10
C LEU A 23 4.94 2.41 4.07
N SER A 24 6.27 2.36 3.95
CA SER A 24 7.02 1.10 3.95
C SER A 24 6.88 0.34 5.27
N GLU A 25 6.89 1.05 6.40
CA GLU A 25 6.67 0.45 7.72
C GLU A 25 5.26 -0.13 7.86
N LEU A 26 4.24 0.61 7.45
CA LEU A 26 2.85 0.17 7.46
C LEU A 26 2.65 -1.08 6.58
N LEU A 27 3.29 -1.13 5.41
CA LEU A 27 3.26 -2.29 4.52
C LEU A 27 3.94 -3.52 5.13
N ARG A 28 5.09 -3.33 5.77
CA ARG A 28 5.80 -4.43 6.47
C ARG A 28 4.99 -4.97 7.64
N LYS A 29 4.27 -4.12 8.39
CA LYS A 29 3.34 -4.55 9.45
C LYS A 29 2.21 -5.44 8.91
N GLN A 30 1.85 -5.29 7.63
CA GLN A 30 0.89 -6.15 6.93
C GLN A 30 1.53 -7.38 6.24
N GLY A 31 2.83 -7.62 6.44
CA GLY A 31 3.55 -8.72 5.79
C GLY A 31 3.76 -8.52 4.29
N VAL A 32 3.88 -7.26 3.84
CA VAL A 32 4.14 -6.88 2.45
C VAL A 32 5.50 -6.17 2.39
N PHE A 33 6.44 -6.73 1.62
CA PHE A 33 7.80 -6.21 1.54
C PHE A 33 8.09 -5.50 0.21
N LEU A 34 7.39 -5.88 -0.85
CA LEU A 34 7.56 -5.33 -2.19
C LEU A 34 6.29 -4.59 -2.62
N LEU A 35 6.44 -3.33 -3.04
CA LEU A 35 5.31 -2.55 -3.59
C LEU A 35 4.69 -3.21 -4.82
N ASP A 36 5.48 -3.97 -5.57
CA ASP A 36 5.02 -4.70 -6.77
C ASP A 36 4.07 -5.85 -6.46
N GLU A 37 4.00 -6.31 -5.21
CA GLU A 37 3.00 -7.29 -4.78
C GLU A 37 1.63 -6.65 -4.57
N ILE A 38 1.50 -5.32 -4.63
CA ILE A 38 0.29 -4.60 -4.25
C ILE A 38 -0.54 -4.23 -5.49
N ASP A 39 -1.81 -4.61 -5.48
CA ASP A 39 -2.82 -4.09 -6.40
C ASP A 39 -3.39 -2.79 -5.82
N GLN A 40 -3.92 -2.87 -4.59
CA GLN A 40 -4.58 -1.76 -3.91
C GLN A 40 -4.19 -1.70 -2.43
N ALA A 41 -4.12 -0.49 -1.87
CA ALA A 41 -3.97 -0.30 -0.43
C ALA A 41 -4.84 0.85 0.08
N TYR A 42 -5.43 0.66 1.25
CA TYR A 42 -6.34 1.58 1.90
C TYR A 42 -5.73 2.02 3.23
N LEU A 43 -5.83 3.32 3.53
CA LEU A 43 -5.52 3.87 4.84
C LEU A 43 -6.83 3.96 5.60
N GLU A 44 -6.92 3.25 6.72
CA GLU A 44 -8.10 3.19 7.57
C GLU A 44 -8.14 4.37 8.55
N LYS A 45 -9.29 4.61 9.19
CA LYS A 45 -9.47 5.73 10.12
C LYS A 45 -8.59 5.65 11.36
N ASP A 46 -8.17 4.46 11.75
CA ASP A 46 -7.29 4.20 12.90
C ASP A 46 -5.80 4.32 12.56
N GLY A 47 -5.47 4.68 11.32
CA GLY A 47 -4.09 4.81 10.84
C GLY A 47 -3.44 3.49 10.41
N THR A 48 -4.16 2.37 10.51
CA THR A 48 -3.72 1.10 9.91
C THR A 48 -3.90 1.13 8.39
N ILE A 49 -3.29 0.15 7.71
CA ILE A 49 -3.51 -0.03 6.28
C ILE A 49 -4.00 -1.44 5.99
N THR A 50 -4.91 -1.53 5.03
CA THR A 50 -5.36 -2.81 4.46
C THR A 50 -4.75 -2.95 3.07
N VAL A 51 -4.18 -4.10 2.77
CA VAL A 51 -3.51 -4.36 1.49
C VAL A 51 -4.20 -5.47 0.72
N LYS A 52 -4.54 -5.20 -0.54
CA LYS A 52 -4.94 -6.20 -1.52
C LYS A 52 -3.73 -6.52 -2.40
N LYS A 53 -3.19 -7.73 -2.24
CA LYS A 53 -2.10 -8.21 -3.08
C LYS A 53 -2.58 -8.43 -4.51
N ARG A 54 -1.70 -8.22 -5.49
CA ARG A 54 -1.91 -8.67 -6.87
C ARG A 54 -2.13 -10.17 -6.81
N LYS A 55 -3.10 -10.67 -7.59
CA LYS A 55 -3.15 -12.10 -7.84
C LYS A 55 -1.85 -12.42 -8.57
N ASN A 56 -0.94 -13.17 -7.96
CA ASN A 56 0.05 -13.90 -8.74
C ASN A 56 -0.79 -14.70 -9.73
N ASN A 57 -0.75 -14.33 -10.99
CA ASN A 57 -1.02 -15.29 -12.04
C ASN A 57 0.31 -16.05 -12.10
N PRO A 58 0.46 -17.24 -11.48
CA PRO A 58 1.53 -18.11 -11.92
C PRO A 58 1.24 -18.29 -13.40
N SER A 59 2.04 -17.64 -14.24
CA SER A 59 1.98 -17.85 -15.68
C SER A 59 2.02 -19.35 -15.87
N LYS A 60 0.90 -19.89 -16.39
CA LYS A 60 0.85 -21.24 -16.95
C LYS A 60 1.95 -21.41 -17.98
#